data_AF-A0A383CX39-F1
#
_entry.id   AF-A0A383CX39-F1
#
_cell.length_a   1.000
_cell.length_b   1.000
_cell.length_c   1.000
_cell.angle_alpha   90.00
_cell.angle_beta   90.00
_cell.angle_gamma   90.00
#
_symmetry.space_group_name_H-M   'P 1'
#
loop_
_entity.id
_entity.type
_entity.pdbx_description
1 polymer ?
#
loop_
_entity_poly.entity_id
_entity_poly.type
_entity_poly.pdbx_seq_one_letter_code
_entity_poly.pdbx_strand_id
1 'polypeptide(L)'
;MKSSDKKSRRKFIGSVLGATAALPLAKISAAATVEMDTQDKWLTRINGRHKCLFDFPKHKKGAGLVHILNYIATYQNAYGVDIGDISTVGTFYSIGPNSSIPMAFTDDMWAKYRLGEYLNLDDPQTKKPAVRNLFYETLD
;
A
#
# COMPACT_ATOMS: atom_id res chain seq x y z
N MET A 1 -32.32 19.54 40.12
CA MET A 1 -31.96 18.31 39.39
C MET A 1 -32.67 18.35 38.03
N LYS A 2 -31.97 18.67 36.94
CA LYS A 2 -32.57 18.83 35.60
C LYS A 2 -32.66 17.46 34.92
N SER A 3 -33.87 17.00 34.61
CA SER A 3 -34.09 15.80 33.80
C SER A 3 -33.84 16.14 32.33
N SER A 4 -32.89 15.43 31.71
CA SER A 4 -32.57 15.57 30.28
C SER A 4 -33.54 14.74 29.46
N ASP A 5 -34.39 15.40 28.68
CA ASP A 5 -35.25 14.78 27.67
C ASP A 5 -34.39 14.13 26.57
N LYS A 6 -34.20 12.80 26.64
CA LYS A 6 -33.51 12.04 25.58
C LYS A 6 -34.43 11.92 24.38
N LYS A 7 -34.26 12.79 23.38
CA LYS A 7 -34.86 12.60 22.05
C LYS A 7 -34.43 11.23 21.49
N SER A 8 -35.38 10.30 21.46
CA SER A 8 -35.20 8.91 21.06
C SER A 8 -34.87 8.81 19.57
N ARG A 9 -33.64 8.37 19.26
CA ARG A 9 -33.14 8.09 17.90
C ARG A 9 -33.91 6.98 17.16
N ARG A 10 -34.92 6.36 17.80
CA ARG A 10 -35.71 5.24 17.26
C ARG A 10 -36.95 5.68 16.46
N LYS A 11 -37.30 6.97 16.44
CA LYS A 11 -38.43 7.46 15.63
C LYS A 11 -38.09 7.69 14.15
N PHE A 12 -36.83 7.46 13.74
CA PHE A 12 -36.38 7.66 12.35
C PHE A 12 -36.45 6.39 11.48
N ILE A 13 -36.59 5.19 12.07
CA ILE A 13 -36.56 3.92 11.29
C ILE A 13 -37.96 3.48 10.82
N GLY A 14 -39.00 4.29 11.03
CA GLY A 14 -40.40 3.87 10.84
C GLY A 14 -41.07 4.16 9.50
N SER A 15 -40.43 4.76 8.50
CA SER A 15 -41.14 5.21 7.29
C SER A 15 -40.40 4.94 5.97
N VAL A 16 -40.16 3.67 5.63
CA VAL A 16 -39.90 3.25 4.24
C VAL A 16 -40.65 1.95 3.93
N LEU A 17 -41.99 1.98 4.08
CA LEU A 17 -42.85 0.97 3.48
C LEU A 17 -43.88 1.71 2.63
N GLY A 18 -43.67 1.70 1.31
CA GLY A 18 -44.66 2.16 0.34
C GLY A 18 -44.19 3.24 -0.62
N ALA A 19 -43.31 2.90 -1.56
CA ALA A 19 -43.25 3.49 -2.90
C ALA A 19 -42.28 2.67 -3.77
N THR A 20 -42.79 1.74 -4.57
CA THR A 20 -42.08 1.21 -5.74
C THR A 20 -42.04 2.30 -6.80
N ALA A 21 -41.20 3.32 -6.58
CA ALA A 21 -40.82 4.22 -7.66
C ALA A 21 -39.89 3.43 -8.58
N ALA A 22 -40.28 3.28 -9.85
CA ALA A 22 -39.40 2.83 -10.91
C ALA A 22 -38.25 3.85 -11.01
N LEU A 23 -37.18 3.61 -10.27
CA LEU A 23 -35.95 4.37 -10.38
C LEU A 23 -35.40 4.10 -11.78
N PRO A 24 -35.24 5.10 -12.66
CA PRO A 24 -34.46 4.88 -13.86
C PRO A 24 -33.07 4.49 -13.37
N LEU A 25 -32.63 3.28 -13.72
CA LEU A 25 -31.26 2.86 -13.52
C LEU A 25 -30.41 3.89 -14.26
N ALA A 26 -29.88 4.87 -13.52
CA ALA A 26 -29.01 5.88 -14.08
C ALA A 26 -27.90 5.11 -14.80
N LYS A 27 -27.81 5.28 -16.13
CA LYS A 27 -26.69 4.75 -16.90
C LYS A 27 -25.45 5.29 -16.22
N ILE A 28 -24.74 4.43 -15.49
CA ILE A 28 -23.40 4.72 -15.00
C ILE A 28 -22.66 5.16 -16.25
N SER A 29 -22.32 6.44 -16.35
CA SER A 29 -21.55 6.92 -17.49
C SER A 29 -20.31 6.05 -17.54
N ALA A 30 -20.04 5.42 -18.68
CA ALA A 30 -18.77 4.75 -18.88
C ALA A 30 -17.68 5.73 -18.42
N ALA A 31 -16.85 5.31 -17.47
CA ALA A 31 -15.78 6.14 -16.95
C ALA A 31 -15.03 6.70 -18.16
N ALA A 32 -14.93 8.03 -18.24
CA ALA A 32 -14.20 8.67 -19.33
C ALA A 32 -12.82 8.03 -19.39
N THR A 33 -12.42 7.53 -20.55
CA THR A 33 -11.06 7.07 -20.79
C THR A 33 -10.16 8.29 -20.73
N VAL A 34 -9.61 8.58 -19.55
CA VAL A 34 -8.56 9.56 -19.40
C VAL A 34 -7.33 8.98 -20.08
N GLU A 35 -6.83 9.69 -21.10
CA GLU A 35 -5.56 9.34 -21.71
C GLU A 35 -4.48 9.50 -20.64
N MET A 36 -3.87 8.38 -20.23
CA MET A 36 -2.81 8.39 -19.23
C MET A 36 -1.55 8.97 -19.83
N ASP A 37 -0.93 9.92 -19.12
CA ASP A 37 0.40 10.40 -19.50
C ASP A 37 1.38 9.22 -19.54
N THR A 38 2.40 9.35 -20.39
CA THR A 38 3.58 8.49 -20.46
C THR A 38 4.14 8.10 -19.09
N GLN A 39 4.13 9.03 -18.13
CA GLN A 39 4.63 8.84 -16.77
C GLN A 39 3.75 7.92 -15.93
N ASP A 40 2.45 7.86 -16.21
CA ASP A 40 1.47 7.06 -15.46
C ASP A 40 1.27 5.66 -16.04
N LYS A 41 1.85 5.35 -17.21
CA LYS A 41 1.69 4.04 -17.89
C LYS A 41 2.00 2.83 -17.01
N TRP A 42 2.81 2.98 -15.95
CA TRP A 42 3.07 1.90 -15.00
C TRP A 42 1.80 1.47 -14.22
N LEU A 43 0.83 2.36 -14.02
CA LEU A 43 -0.42 2.07 -13.32
C LEU A 43 -1.26 1.02 -14.04
N THR A 44 -1.09 0.85 -15.36
CA THR A 44 -1.80 -0.21 -16.12
C THR A 44 -1.38 -1.62 -15.70
N ARG A 45 -0.23 -1.76 -15.02
CA ARG A 45 0.25 -3.02 -14.45
C ARG A 45 -0.41 -3.36 -13.11
N ILE A 46 -1.15 -2.42 -12.50
CA ILE A 46 -1.87 -2.61 -11.24
C ILE A 46 -3.32 -3.04 -11.56
N ASN A 47 -3.46 -4.25 -12.08
CA ASN A 47 -4.73 -4.75 -12.64
C ASN A 47 -5.47 -5.75 -11.74
N GLY A 48 -4.86 -6.19 -10.63
CA GLY A 48 -5.47 -7.14 -9.70
C GLY A 48 -6.77 -6.61 -9.09
N ARG A 49 -7.74 -7.50 -8.85
CA ARG A 49 -9.02 -7.16 -8.23
C ARG A 49 -8.86 -6.64 -6.79
N HIS A 50 -7.83 -7.07 -6.09
CA HIS A 50 -7.50 -6.65 -4.73
C HIS A 50 -6.27 -5.75 -4.76
N LYS A 51 -6.44 -4.47 -4.38
CA LYS A 51 -5.39 -3.46 -4.47
C LYS A 51 -5.12 -2.84 -3.12
N CYS A 52 -3.85 -2.65 -2.78
CA CYS A 52 -3.47 -1.91 -1.57
C CYS A 52 -2.19 -1.09 -1.78
N LEU A 53 -2.26 0.17 -1.36
CA LEU A 53 -1.12 1.07 -1.25
C LEU A 53 -0.57 0.95 0.18
N PHE A 54 0.75 0.81 0.28
CA PHE A 54 1.45 0.77 1.55
C PHE A 54 2.45 1.92 1.65
N ASP A 55 2.25 2.74 2.67
CA ASP A 55 3.07 3.91 2.92
C ASP A 55 4.17 3.62 3.96
N PHE A 56 5.44 3.77 3.55
CA PHE A 56 6.59 3.48 4.41
C PHE A 56 7.64 4.59 4.35
N PRO A 57 7.60 5.61 5.22
CA PRO A 57 8.64 6.64 5.30
C PRO A 57 9.94 6.13 5.93
N LYS A 58 9.94 4.92 6.50
CA LYS A 58 11.09 4.38 7.22
C LYS A 58 11.40 2.95 6.80
N HIS A 59 12.68 2.62 6.59
CA HIS A 59 13.07 1.26 6.18
C HIS A 59 12.69 0.22 7.24
N LYS A 60 12.73 0.57 8.54
CA LYS A 60 12.32 -0.30 9.67
C LYS A 60 12.82 -1.74 9.54
N LYS A 61 14.07 -1.90 9.07
CA LYS A 61 14.70 -3.19 8.77
C LYS A 61 13.83 -4.11 7.89
N GLY A 62 13.12 -3.56 6.91
CA GLY A 62 12.31 -4.32 5.94
C GLY A 62 10.87 -4.59 6.39
N ALA A 63 10.43 -4.12 7.55
CA ALA A 63 9.08 -4.42 8.07
C ALA A 63 7.94 -4.03 7.11
N GLY A 64 8.13 -3.00 6.27
CA GLY A 64 7.15 -2.63 5.25
C GLY A 64 6.97 -3.71 4.18
N LEU A 65 8.07 -4.34 3.74
CA LEU A 65 8.02 -5.46 2.78
C LEU A 65 7.34 -6.69 3.40
N VAL A 66 7.59 -6.96 4.68
CA VAL A 66 6.89 -8.03 5.42
C VAL A 66 5.38 -7.75 5.51
N HIS A 67 4.98 -6.49 5.69
CA HIS A 67 3.57 -6.12 5.70
C HIS A 67 2.89 -6.36 4.34
N ILE A 68 3.56 -6.01 3.24
CA ILE A 68 3.10 -6.34 1.88
C ILE A 68 2.97 -7.86 1.71
N LEU A 69 3.98 -8.62 2.13
CA LEU A 69 3.96 -10.08 2.05
C LEU A 69 2.77 -10.67 2.82
N ASN A 70 2.50 -10.17 4.04
CA ASN A 70 1.36 -10.62 4.85
C ASN A 70 0.02 -10.33 4.18
N TYR A 71 -0.12 -9.18 3.50
CA TYR A 71 -1.32 -8.86 2.74
C TYR A 71 -1.53 -9.87 1.60
N ILE A 72 -0.49 -10.13 0.80
CA ILE A 72 -0.54 -11.10 -0.30
C ILE A 72 -0.89 -12.49 0.25
N ALA A 73 -0.16 -12.94 1.29
CA ALA A 73 -0.35 -14.24 1.90
C ALA A 73 -1.75 -14.41 2.51
N THR A 74 -2.32 -13.35 3.09
CA THR A 74 -3.69 -13.41 3.63
C THR A 74 -4.70 -13.65 2.50
N TYR A 75 -4.57 -12.94 1.39
CA TYR A 75 -5.46 -13.13 0.24
C TYR A 75 -5.35 -14.53 -0.38
N GLN A 76 -4.13 -15.03 -0.53
CA GLN A 76 -3.93 -16.39 -1.06
C GLN A 76 -4.44 -17.46 -0.10
N ASN A 77 -4.00 -17.41 1.16
CA ASN A 77 -4.18 -18.52 2.10
C ASN A 77 -5.54 -18.52 2.79
N ALA A 78 -6.09 -17.35 3.11
CA ALA A 78 -7.37 -17.25 3.83
C ALA A 78 -8.56 -17.05 2.90
N TYR A 79 -8.35 -16.38 1.75
CA TYR A 79 -9.43 -16.06 0.81
C TYR A 79 -9.35 -16.82 -0.52
N GLY A 80 -8.31 -17.63 -0.74
CA GLY A 80 -8.18 -18.46 -1.96
C GLY A 80 -8.04 -17.64 -3.24
N VAL A 81 -7.51 -16.42 -3.14
CA VAL A 81 -7.34 -15.51 -4.28
C VAL A 81 -6.07 -15.85 -5.06
N ASP A 82 -6.15 -15.89 -6.38
CA ASP A 82 -4.99 -16.07 -7.26
C ASP A 82 -4.02 -14.88 -7.15
N ILE A 83 -2.71 -15.13 -7.25
CA ILE A 83 -1.71 -14.07 -7.12
C ILE A 83 -1.85 -12.97 -8.18
N GLY A 84 -2.30 -13.31 -9.39
CA GLY A 84 -2.56 -12.35 -10.46
C GLY A 84 -3.73 -11.40 -10.17
N ASP A 85 -4.59 -11.77 -9.22
CA ASP A 85 -5.72 -10.96 -8.77
C ASP A 85 -5.35 -9.98 -7.63
N ILE A 86 -4.09 -9.95 -7.22
CA ILE A 86 -3.58 -9.11 -6.12
C ILE A 86 -2.57 -8.10 -6.67
N SER A 87 -2.75 -6.80 -6.38
CA SER A 87 -1.78 -5.77 -6.71
C SER A 87 -1.41 -4.94 -5.49
N THR A 88 -0.12 -4.69 -5.32
CA THR A 88 0.38 -3.89 -4.20
C THR A 88 1.29 -2.79 -4.73
N VAL A 89 1.26 -1.63 -4.08
CA VAL A 89 2.19 -0.53 -4.33
C VAL A 89 2.80 -0.14 -3.00
N GLY A 90 4.13 -0.15 -2.92
CA GLY A 90 4.87 0.38 -1.77
C GLY A 90 5.51 1.73 -2.12
N THR A 91 5.35 2.73 -1.27
CA THR A 91 6.05 4.01 -1.45
C THR A 91 7.36 4.02 -0.65
N PHE A 92 8.40 4.60 -1.22
CA PHE A 92 9.64 4.90 -0.51
C PHE A 92 9.86 6.42 -0.48
N TYR A 93 9.87 7.01 0.71
CA TYR A 93 10.04 8.45 0.90
C TYR A 93 10.66 8.75 2.28
N SER A 94 10.87 10.04 2.57
CA SER A 94 11.58 10.57 3.75
C SER A 94 13.10 10.69 3.59
N ILE A 95 13.72 11.47 4.47
CA ILE A 95 15.15 11.79 4.51
C ILE A 95 15.68 11.47 5.90
N GLY A 96 16.96 11.12 5.97
CA GLY A 96 17.68 10.88 7.21
C GLY A 96 17.94 9.38 7.44
N PRO A 97 18.49 9.04 8.62
CA PRO A 97 19.05 7.71 8.88
C PRO A 97 18.03 6.57 8.95
N ASN A 98 16.74 6.89 8.85
CA ASN A 98 15.69 5.88 8.78
C ASN A 98 15.00 5.86 7.42
N SER A 99 15.43 6.65 6.43
CA SER A 99 14.76 6.77 5.12
C SER A 99 14.56 5.41 4.45
N SER A 100 13.41 5.23 3.79
CA SER A 100 13.14 4.06 2.97
C SER A 100 13.58 4.24 1.51
N ILE A 101 13.90 5.46 1.06
CA ILE A 101 14.31 5.73 -0.33
C ILE A 101 15.45 4.82 -0.78
N PRO A 102 16.54 4.63 0.00
CA PRO A 102 17.66 3.78 -0.43
C PRO A 102 17.30 2.30 -0.64
N MET A 103 16.15 1.83 -0.14
CA MET A 103 15.70 0.45 -0.36
C MET A 103 15.48 0.16 -1.86
N ALA A 104 15.19 1.18 -2.67
CA ALA A 104 14.98 1.05 -4.11
C ALA A 104 16.25 1.21 -4.96
N PHE A 105 17.41 1.42 -4.33
CA PHE A 105 18.67 1.65 -5.05
C PHE A 105 19.46 0.37 -5.28
N THR A 106 20.33 0.38 -6.30
CA THR A 106 21.21 -0.75 -6.61
C THR A 106 22.37 -0.86 -5.61
N ASP A 107 23.03 -2.02 -5.58
CA ASP A 107 24.23 -2.24 -4.77
C ASP A 107 25.36 -1.24 -5.09
N ASP A 108 25.55 -0.91 -6.37
CA ASP A 108 26.52 0.11 -6.80
C ASP A 108 26.26 1.48 -6.13
N MET A 109 24.99 1.87 -5.99
CA MET A 109 24.63 3.10 -5.28
C MET A 109 24.88 2.98 -3.78
N TRP A 110 24.57 1.82 -3.18
CA TRP A 110 24.86 1.56 -1.76
C TRP A 110 26.35 1.68 -1.46
N ALA A 111 27.20 1.10 -2.30
CA ALA A 111 28.65 1.18 -2.18
C ALA A 111 29.14 2.62 -2.41
N LYS A 112 28.74 3.25 -3.52
CA LYS A 112 29.19 4.59 -3.91
C LYS A 112 28.84 5.68 -2.89
N TYR A 113 27.63 5.61 -2.33
CA TYR A 113 27.11 6.64 -1.43
C TYR A 113 27.12 6.23 0.05
N ARG A 114 27.75 5.10 0.40
CA ARG A 114 27.87 4.60 1.79
C ARG A 114 26.50 4.49 2.48
N LEU A 115 25.52 3.93 1.78
CA LEU A 115 24.12 3.99 2.23
C LEU A 115 23.85 3.15 3.48
N GLY A 116 24.61 2.08 3.73
CA GLY A 116 24.54 1.36 5.00
C GLY A 116 24.89 2.25 6.19
N GLU A 117 25.94 3.06 6.07
CA GLU A 117 26.32 4.02 7.11
C GLU A 117 25.28 5.12 7.26
N TYR A 118 24.82 5.70 6.15
CA TYR A 118 23.76 6.71 6.16
C TYR A 118 22.51 6.22 6.90
N LEU A 119 22.14 4.94 6.72
CA LEU A 119 20.96 4.32 7.32
C LEU A 119 21.20 3.66 8.68
N ASN A 120 22.41 3.70 9.23
CA ASN A 120 22.81 2.90 10.40
C ASN A 120 22.43 1.41 10.26
N LEU A 121 22.73 0.84 9.10
CA LEU A 121 22.52 -0.55 8.75
C LEU A 121 23.86 -1.24 8.53
N ASP A 122 24.19 -2.15 9.43
CA ASP A 122 25.35 -3.03 9.30
C ASP A 122 24.99 -4.29 8.52
N ASP A 123 25.93 -4.78 7.72
CA ASP A 123 25.82 -6.09 7.10
C ASP A 123 25.90 -7.17 8.20
N PRO A 124 24.92 -8.09 8.26
CA PRO A 124 24.83 -9.07 9.34
C PRO A 124 26.00 -10.07 9.35
N GLN A 125 26.68 -10.27 8.23
CA GLN A 125 27.84 -11.16 8.12
C GLN A 125 29.13 -10.45 8.57
N THR A 126 29.35 -9.22 8.10
CA THR A 126 30.63 -8.52 8.33
C THR A 126 30.64 -7.62 9.57
N LYS A 127 29.47 -7.27 10.11
CA LYS A 127 29.28 -6.31 11.22
C LYS A 127 29.83 -4.91 10.93
N LYS A 128 30.01 -4.58 9.65
CA LYS A 128 30.40 -3.25 9.16
C LYS A 128 29.21 -2.62 8.45
N PRO A 129 29.20 -1.28 8.26
CA PRO A 129 28.17 -0.64 7.46
C PRO A 129 27.99 -1.33 6.10
N ALA A 130 26.74 -1.62 5.75
CA ALA A 130 26.42 -2.36 4.54
C ALA A 130 26.80 -1.57 3.26
N VAL A 131 27.49 -2.24 2.35
CA VAL A 131 27.87 -1.70 1.03
C VAL A 131 27.00 -2.21 -0.11
N ARG A 132 26.06 -3.10 0.20
CA ARG A 132 25.05 -3.66 -0.71
C ARG A 132 23.66 -3.43 -0.15
N ASN A 133 22.65 -3.43 -1.01
CA ASN A 133 21.26 -3.30 -0.60
C ASN A 133 20.84 -4.54 0.20
N LEU A 134 20.47 -4.35 1.46
CA LEU A 134 20.03 -5.43 2.35
C LEU A 134 18.58 -5.87 2.11
N PHE A 135 17.84 -5.16 1.25
CA PHE A 135 16.41 -5.35 1.01
C PHE A 135 16.11 -5.90 -0.39
N TYR A 136 17.14 -6.09 -1.20
CA TYR A 136 17.05 -6.67 -2.52
C TYR A 136 17.95 -7.90 -2.55
N GLU A 137 17.41 -9.03 -3.00
CA GLU A 137 18.24 -10.18 -3.38
C GLU A 137 18.42 -10.07 -4.89
N THR A 138 19.66 -9.97 -5.38
CA THR A 138 19.89 -10.19 -6.80
C THR A 138 19.53 -11.64 -7.05
N LEU A 139 18.49 -11.87 -7.85
CA LEU A 139 18.28 -13.16 -8.48
C LEU A 139 19.44 -13.33 -9.45
N ASP A 140 20.52 -13.95 -8.96
CA ASP A 140 21.59 -14.49 -9.81
C ASP A 140 21.06 -15.69 -10.62
#